data_AF-A0A1B6MKB9-F1
#
_entry.id   AF-A0A1B6MKB9-F1
#
_cell.length_a   1.000
_cell.length_b   1.000
_cell.length_c   1.000
_cell.angle_alpha   90.00
_cell.angle_beta   90.00
_cell.angle_gamma   90.00
#
_symmetry.space_group_name_H-M   'P 1'
#
loop_
_entity.id
_entity.type
_entity.pdbx_description
1 polymer ?
#
loop_
_entity_poly.entity_id
_entity_poly.type
_entity_poly.pdbx_seq_one_letter_code
_entity_poly.pdbx_strand_id
1 'polypeptide(L)'
;FLIDYLPNLLLHIPNEIIQDMWFMHDGAPAHYSQEVRQTLNEGYPQKWIGRGGPVNYPPRSPDLTCMDYYLWGRLKNLVYVARPTTRKDMMRRIRDAVRSINGEEVLRAVDNFNVRVERCLENNGMQFEHL
;
A
#
# COMPACT_ATOMS: atom_id res chain seq x y z
N PHE A 1 -0.42 -10.75 10.88
CA PHE A 1 -0.30 -9.28 10.68
C PHE A 1 -1.63 -8.58 10.90
N LEU A 2 -2.66 -8.85 10.09
CA LEU A 2 -3.98 -8.19 10.19
C LEU A 2 -4.61 -8.32 11.59
N ILE A 3 -4.46 -9.47 12.23
CA ILE A 3 -5.04 -9.76 13.55
C ILE A 3 -4.11 -9.28 14.68
N ASP A 4 -2.84 -9.69 14.67
CA ASP A 4 -1.97 -9.50 15.85
C ASP A 4 -1.17 -8.19 15.87
N TYR A 5 -0.98 -7.54 14.71
CA TYR A 5 -0.05 -6.40 14.59
C TYR A 5 -0.74 -5.12 14.17
N LEU A 6 -1.61 -5.17 13.15
CA LEU A 6 -2.27 -3.98 12.61
C LEU A 6 -3.09 -3.22 13.67
N PRO A 7 -3.87 -3.87 14.57
CA PRO A 7 -4.61 -3.14 15.60
C PRO A 7 -3.70 -2.33 16.54
N ASN A 8 -2.53 -2.88 16.88
CA ASN A 8 -1.54 -2.19 17.71
C ASN A 8 -0.93 -0.98 17.00
N LEU A 9 -0.74 -1.05 15.68
CA LEU A 9 -0.26 0.08 14.88
C LEU A 9 -1.29 1.21 14.77
N LEU A 10 -2.57 0.88 14.87
CA LEU A 10 -3.68 1.83 14.77
C LEU A 10 -4.16 2.36 16.12
N LEU A 11 -3.56 1.95 17.25
CA LEU A 11 -4.03 2.27 18.60
C LEU A 11 -4.15 3.79 18.87
N HIS A 12 -3.36 4.60 18.18
CA HIS A 12 -3.36 6.06 18.34
C HIS A 12 -4.30 6.78 17.36
N ILE A 13 -4.99 6.05 16.48
CA ILE A 13 -5.92 6.60 15.51
C ILE A 13 -7.33 6.57 16.14
N PRO A 14 -8.09 7.68 16.11
CA PRO A 14 -9.47 7.71 16.58
C PRO A 14 -10.32 6.61 15.94
N ASN A 15 -11.19 5.99 16.74
CA ASN A 15 -12.02 4.86 16.28
C ASN A 15 -12.93 5.25 15.12
N GLU A 16 -13.40 6.49 15.06
CA GLU A 16 -14.24 6.99 13.98
C GLU A 16 -13.49 6.95 12.64
N ILE A 17 -12.20 7.30 12.65
CA ILE A 17 -11.34 7.21 11.46
C ILE A 17 -11.07 5.75 11.10
N ILE A 18 -10.83 4.89 12.09
CA ILE A 18 -10.60 3.45 11.83
C ILE A 18 -11.84 2.82 11.21
N GLN A 19 -13.02 3.15 11.74
CA GLN A 19 -14.28 2.63 11.23
C GLN A 19 -14.48 3.01 9.77
N ASP A 20 -14.13 4.22 9.35
CA ASP A 20 -14.28 4.67 7.95
C ASP A 20 -13.07 4.36 7.04
N MET A 21 -12.04 3.71 7.58
CA MET A 21 -10.83 3.38 6.83
C MET A 21 -11.09 2.34 5.74
N TRP A 22 -10.41 2.49 4.61
CA TRP A 22 -10.35 1.49 3.55
C TRP A 22 -9.04 0.71 3.60
N PHE A 23 -9.12 -0.60 3.41
CA PHE A 23 -7.94 -1.44 3.25
C PHE A 23 -7.70 -1.77 1.77
N MET A 24 -6.46 -1.68 1.30
CA MET A 24 -6.12 -2.02 -0.08
C MET A 24 -4.88 -2.92 -0.12
N HIS A 25 -4.94 -3.99 -0.91
CA HIS A 25 -3.79 -4.85 -1.19
C HIS A 25 -3.80 -5.37 -2.63
N ASP A 26 -2.64 -5.85 -3.10
CA ASP A 26 -2.48 -6.40 -4.45
C ASP A 26 -3.05 -7.83 -4.57
N GLY A 27 -3.04 -8.37 -5.79
CA GLY A 27 -3.59 -9.70 -6.08
C GLY A 27 -2.67 -10.89 -5.74
N ALA A 28 -1.61 -10.72 -4.94
CA ALA A 28 -0.65 -11.78 -4.64
C ALA A 28 -1.35 -13.01 -4.02
N PRO A 29 -0.89 -14.25 -4.30
CA PRO A 29 -1.57 -15.47 -3.85
C PRO A 29 -1.80 -15.53 -2.32
N ALA A 30 -0.83 -15.06 -1.54
CA ALA A 30 -0.94 -15.01 -0.08
C ALA A 30 -2.10 -14.11 0.40
N HIS A 31 -2.45 -13.08 -0.36
CA HIS A 31 -3.53 -12.15 -0.03
C HIS A 31 -4.91 -12.64 -0.51
N TYR A 32 -4.97 -13.69 -1.33
CA TYR A 32 -6.23 -14.24 -1.86
C TYR A 32 -6.84 -15.37 -1.01
N SER A 33 -6.12 -15.82 0.04
CA SER A 33 -6.59 -16.92 0.88
C SER A 33 -7.97 -16.63 1.49
N GLN A 34 -8.76 -17.68 1.73
CA GLN A 34 -10.08 -17.54 2.35
C GLN A 34 -9.98 -16.85 3.71
N GLU A 35 -8.97 -17.21 4.51
CA GLU A 35 -8.71 -16.65 5.83
C GLU A 35 -8.48 -15.14 5.76
N VAL A 36 -7.60 -14.66 4.87
CA VAL A 36 -7.34 -13.23 4.69
C VAL A 36 -8.62 -12.49 4.31
N ARG A 37 -9.38 -13.02 3.35
CA ARG A 37 -10.63 -12.39 2.90
C ARG A 37 -11.69 -12.36 4.00
N GLN A 38 -11.78 -13.40 4.82
CA GLN A 38 -12.68 -13.43 5.96
C GLN A 38 -12.30 -12.37 6.99
N THR A 39 -11.02 -12.29 7.37
CA THR A 39 -10.52 -11.27 8.29
C THR A 39 -10.80 -9.85 7.77
N LEU A 40 -10.63 -9.61 6.47
CA LEU A 40 -10.91 -8.31 5.87
C LEU A 40 -12.41 -8.01 5.78
N ASN A 41 -13.27 -9.01 5.55
CA ASN A 41 -14.72 -8.82 5.58
C ASN A 41 -15.23 -8.47 6.98
N GLU A 42 -14.61 -9.00 8.03
CA GLU A 42 -14.94 -8.72 9.43
C GLU A 42 -14.39 -7.36 9.88
N GLY A 43 -13.13 -7.05 9.56
CA GLY A 43 -12.47 -5.80 9.99
C GLY A 43 -12.77 -4.58 9.12
N TYR A 44 -13.06 -4.76 7.84
CA TYR A 44 -13.31 -3.70 6.86
C TYR A 44 -14.55 -4.01 6.01
N PRO A 45 -15.74 -4.13 6.62
CA PRO A 45 -16.94 -4.57 5.91
C PRO A 45 -17.27 -3.64 4.74
N GLN A 46 -17.30 -4.20 3.52
CA GLN A 46 -17.50 -3.49 2.25
C GLN A 46 -16.45 -2.40 1.93
N LYS A 47 -15.37 -2.29 2.72
CA LYS A 47 -14.36 -1.22 2.65
C LYS A 47 -12.96 -1.77 2.43
N TRP A 48 -12.83 -2.75 1.56
CA TRP A 48 -11.51 -3.20 1.12
C TRP A 48 -11.45 -3.52 -0.36
N ILE A 49 -10.28 -3.22 -0.94
CA ILE A 49 -9.96 -3.37 -2.36
C ILE A 49 -8.91 -4.48 -2.47
N GLY A 50 -9.21 -5.49 -3.26
CA GLY A 50 -8.32 -6.64 -3.43
C GLY A 50 -8.95 -7.72 -4.30
N ARG A 51 -8.17 -8.75 -4.63
CA ARG A 51 -8.66 -9.86 -5.44
C ARG A 51 -9.75 -10.64 -4.68
N GLY A 52 -10.97 -10.70 -5.23
CA GLY A 52 -12.09 -11.41 -4.61
C GLY A 52 -12.70 -10.68 -3.41
N GLY A 53 -12.45 -9.38 -3.29
CA GLY A 53 -13.08 -8.50 -2.30
C GLY A 53 -14.30 -7.75 -2.85
N PRO A 54 -14.93 -6.89 -2.03
CA PRO A 54 -16.06 -6.04 -2.41
C PRO A 54 -15.76 -5.17 -3.62
N VAL A 55 -14.54 -4.63 -3.68
CA VAL A 55 -14.01 -3.93 -4.85
C VAL A 55 -12.85 -4.76 -5.41
N ASN A 56 -13.06 -5.35 -6.59
CA ASN A 56 -12.03 -6.16 -7.23
C ASN A 56 -10.86 -5.30 -7.71
N TYR A 57 -9.65 -5.72 -7.36
CA TYR A 57 -8.43 -5.07 -7.85
C TYR A 57 -7.92 -5.75 -9.14
N PRO A 58 -7.58 -4.98 -10.19
CA PRO A 58 -7.09 -5.55 -11.44
C PRO A 58 -5.73 -6.25 -11.25
N PRO A 59 -5.51 -7.42 -11.88
CA PRO A 59 -4.22 -8.10 -11.81
C PRO A 59 -3.14 -7.28 -12.51
N ARG A 60 -1.88 -7.40 -12.04
CA ARG A 60 -0.69 -6.76 -12.66
C ARG A 60 -0.84 -5.25 -12.83
N SER A 61 -1.34 -4.55 -11.81
CA SER A 61 -1.54 -3.11 -11.83
C SER A 61 -0.66 -2.39 -10.80
N PRO A 62 0.69 -2.46 -10.91
CA PRO A 62 1.59 -1.72 -10.02
C PRO A 62 1.38 -0.21 -10.14
N ASP A 63 0.96 0.26 -11.31
CA ASP A 63 0.58 1.65 -11.59
C ASP A 63 -0.54 2.21 -10.69
N LEU A 64 -1.33 1.35 -10.06
CA LEU A 64 -2.45 1.71 -9.19
C LEU A 64 -2.15 1.48 -7.69
N THR A 65 -1.03 0.81 -7.36
CA THR A 65 -0.68 0.51 -5.96
C THR A 65 0.29 1.55 -5.42
N CYS A 66 -0.11 2.33 -4.40
CA CYS A 66 0.74 3.37 -3.80
C CYS A 66 2.09 2.84 -3.28
N MET A 67 2.09 1.60 -2.79
CA MET A 67 3.32 0.94 -2.37
C MET A 67 4.31 0.79 -3.54
N ASP A 68 3.82 0.44 -4.74
CA ASP A 68 4.63 0.16 -5.92
C ASP A 68 5.06 1.44 -6.63
N TYR A 69 4.11 2.31 -7.01
CA TYR A 69 4.43 3.50 -7.78
C TYR A 69 5.14 4.60 -6.98
N TYR A 70 5.15 4.50 -5.65
CA TYR A 70 5.76 5.51 -4.79
C TYR A 70 6.70 4.89 -3.74
N LEU A 71 6.18 4.14 -2.76
CA LEU A 71 6.95 3.85 -1.55
C LEU A 71 8.21 3.03 -1.82
N TRP A 72 8.12 1.95 -2.59
CA TRP A 72 9.27 1.07 -2.86
C TRP A 72 10.37 1.78 -3.65
N GLY A 73 10.00 2.56 -4.67
CA GLY A 73 10.94 3.39 -5.41
C GLY A 73 11.61 4.43 -4.52
N ARG A 74 10.82 5.11 -3.67
CA ARG A 74 11.31 6.13 -2.73
C ARG A 74 12.29 5.55 -1.70
N LEU A 75 11.91 4.44 -1.06
CA LEU A 75 12.76 3.75 -0.09
C LEU A 75 14.04 3.23 -0.73
N LYS A 76 13.97 2.67 -1.93
CA LYS A 76 15.16 2.23 -2.68
C LYS A 76 16.13 3.40 -2.88
N ASN A 77 15.64 4.54 -3.34
CA ASN A 77 16.47 5.73 -3.57
C ASN A 77 17.15 6.23 -2.29
N LEU A 78 16.46 6.19 -1.14
CA LEU A 78 17.01 6.63 0.15
C LEU A 78 18.01 5.61 0.74
N VAL A 79 17.71 4.32 0.66
CA VAL A 79 18.51 3.27 1.29
C VAL A 79 19.81 3.01 0.52
N TYR A 80 19.76 3.09 -0.82
CA TYR A 80 20.88 2.76 -1.71
C TYR A 80 21.76 3.95 -2.10
N VAL A 81 21.61 5.12 -1.46
CA VAL A 81 22.55 6.26 -1.62
C VAL A 81 24.01 5.81 -1.37
N ALA A 82 24.20 4.87 -0.45
CA ALA A 82 25.47 4.17 -0.27
C ALA A 82 25.24 2.66 -0.20
N ARG A 83 26.20 1.87 -0.69
CA ARG A 83 26.10 0.39 -0.67
C ARG A 83 25.88 -0.14 0.75
N PRO A 84 24.80 -0.89 1.02
CA PRO A 84 24.59 -1.53 2.32
C PRO A 84 25.62 -2.63 2.58
N THR A 85 26.08 -2.77 3.82
CA THR A 85 27.18 -3.69 4.17
C THR A 85 26.71 -4.98 4.86
N THR A 86 25.67 -4.90 5.69
CA THR A 86 25.16 -6.02 6.49
C THR A 86 23.64 -5.99 6.57
N ARG A 87 23.03 -7.11 6.97
CA ARG A 87 21.58 -7.16 7.28
C ARG A 87 21.18 -6.12 8.33
N LYS A 88 21.98 -5.94 9.38
CA LYS A 88 21.70 -4.95 10.45
C LYS A 88 21.75 -3.52 9.91
N ASP A 89 22.75 -3.21 9.08
CA ASP A 89 22.86 -1.91 8.41
C ASP A 89 21.66 -1.65 7.48
N MET A 90 21.26 -2.64 6.67
CA MET A 90 20.08 -2.54 5.81
C MET A 90 18.79 -2.26 6.61
N MET A 91 18.52 -3.03 7.67
CA MET A 91 17.33 -2.81 8.51
C MET A 91 17.34 -1.44 9.17
N ARG A 92 18.51 -0.94 9.60
CA ARG A 92 18.63 0.42 10.16
C ARG A 92 18.29 1.46 9.11
N ARG A 93 18.88 1.37 7.91
CA ARG A 93 18.64 2.31 6.80
C ARG A 93 17.19 2.35 6.36
N ILE A 94 16.52 1.19 6.28
CA ILE A 94 15.08 1.14 5.95
C ILE A 94 14.27 1.91 7.00
N ARG A 95 14.54 1.72 8.30
CA ARG A 95 13.84 2.45 9.36
C ARG A 95 14.11 3.95 9.29
N ASP A 96 15.36 4.34 9.05
CA ASP A 96 15.74 5.75 8.95
C ASP A 96 15.13 6.41 7.71
N ALA A 97 15.07 5.69 6.59
CA ALA A 97 14.39 6.14 5.37
C ALA A 97 12.88 6.31 5.58
N VAL A 98 12.20 5.36 6.23
CA VAL A 98 10.77 5.50 6.56
C VAL A 98 10.53 6.71 7.46
N ARG A 99 11.40 6.95 8.45
CA ARG A 99 11.28 8.11 9.36
C ARG A 99 11.55 9.46 8.67
N SER A 100 12.30 9.47 7.57
CA SER A 100 12.61 10.71 6.84
C SER A 100 11.54 11.09 5.81
N ILE A 101 10.65 10.16 5.46
CA ILE A 101 9.49 10.45 4.60
C ILE A 101 8.53 11.34 5.39
N ASN A 102 8.19 12.50 4.83
CA ASN A 102 7.25 13.42 5.44
C ASN A 102 5.79 13.02 5.14
N GLY A 103 4.86 13.41 6.01
CA GLY A 103 3.44 13.08 5.87
C GLY A 103 2.79 13.67 4.62
N GLU A 104 3.20 14.86 4.20
CA GLU A 104 2.67 15.51 2.99
C GLU A 104 3.05 14.76 1.70
N GLU A 105 4.22 14.13 1.66
CA GLU A 105 4.69 13.27 0.57
C GLU A 105 3.81 12.02 0.47
N VAL A 106 3.47 11.41 1.61
CA VAL A 106 2.57 10.26 1.68
C VAL A 106 1.15 10.65 1.25
N LEU A 107 0.62 11.77 1.75
CA LEU A 107 -0.72 12.24 1.39
C LEU A 107 -0.82 12.53 -0.11
N ARG A 108 0.16 13.23 -0.69
CA ARG A 108 0.20 13.46 -2.15
C ARG A 108 0.26 12.15 -2.94
N ALA A 109 1.01 11.16 -2.47
CA ALA A 109 1.05 9.86 -3.12
C ALA A 109 -0.33 9.18 -3.07
N VAL A 110 -1.01 9.18 -1.92
CA VAL A 110 -2.35 8.61 -1.75
C VAL A 110 -3.38 9.36 -2.62
N ASP A 111 -3.38 10.69 -2.61
CA ASP A 111 -4.31 11.52 -3.39
C ASP A 111 -4.12 11.31 -4.92
N ASN A 112 -2.89 11.01 -5.34
CA ASN A 112 -2.56 10.71 -6.73
C ASN A 112 -3.18 9.38 -7.22
N PHE A 113 -3.76 8.56 -6.34
CA PHE A 113 -4.48 7.35 -6.74
C PHE A 113 -5.60 7.65 -7.74
N ASN A 114 -6.40 8.70 -7.50
CA ASN A 114 -7.52 9.04 -8.39
C ASN A 114 -7.05 9.45 -9.79
N VAL A 115 -6.01 10.29 -9.86
CA VAL A 115 -5.38 10.68 -11.14
C VAL A 115 -4.84 9.46 -11.88
N ARG A 116 -4.25 8.50 -11.16
CA ARG A 116 -3.75 7.25 -11.74
C ARG A 116 -4.87 6.35 -12.26
N VAL A 117 -6.01 6.30 -11.58
CA VAL A 117 -7.21 5.62 -12.08
C VAL A 117 -7.72 6.28 -13.36
N GLU A 118 -7.80 7.61 -13.41
CA GLU A 118 -8.19 8.36 -14.61
C GLU A 118 -7.27 8.06 -15.80
N ARG A 119 -5.95 8.12 -15.60
CA ARG A 119 -4.96 7.76 -16.63
C ARG A 119 -5.10 6.32 -17.11
N CYS A 120 -5.38 5.39 -16.19
CA CYS A 120 -5.64 4.01 -16.55
C CYS A 120 -6.85 3.89 -17.48
N LEU A 121 -7.94 4.63 -17.18
CA LEU A 121 -9.14 4.65 -18.00
C LEU A 121 -8.89 5.30 -19.37
N GLU A 122 -8.20 6.44 -19.42
CA GLU A 122 -7.79 7.11 -20.66
C GLU A 122 -6.93 6.19 -21.55
N ASN A 123 -6.09 5.38 -20.92
CA ASN A 123 -5.25 4.39 -21.59
C ASN A 123 -5.95 3.02 -21.77
N ASN A 124 -7.27 2.96 -21.67
CA ASN A 124 -8.09 1.75 -21.87
C ASN A 124 -7.63 0.54 -21.03
N GLY A 125 -7.18 0.78 -19.79
CA GLY A 125 -6.71 -0.25 -18.86
C GLY A 125 -5.27 -0.74 -19.10
N MET A 126 -4.54 -0.14 -20.04
CA MET A 126 -3.13 -0.47 -20.30
C MET A 126 -2.18 0.24 -19.31
N GLN A 127 -0.98 -0.32 -19.13
CA GLN A 127 0.06 0.28 -18.27
C GLN A 127 0.46 1.67 -18.77
N PHE A 128 0.73 2.58 -17.84
CA PHE A 128 0.93 4.01 -18.14
C PHE A 128 2.08 4.67 -17.38
N GLU A 129 2.95 3.90 -16.71
CA GLU A 129 4.12 4.44 -15.97
C GLU A 129 5.05 5.33 -16.82
N HIS A 130 4.92 5.30 -18.15
CA HIS A 130 5.71 6.06 -19.13
C HIS A 130 4.90 7.04 -20.00
N LEU A 131 3.67 7.40 -19.61
CA LEU A 131 2.87 8.44 -20.28
C LEU A 131 3.09 9.83 -19.68
#